data_AF-A0A1A8P5U5-F1
#
_entry.id   AF-A0A1A8P5U5-F1
#
_cell.length_a   1.000
_cell.length_b   1.000
_cell.length_c   1.000
_cell.angle_alpha   90.00
_cell.angle_beta   90.00
_cell.angle_gamma   90.00
#
_symmetry.space_group_name_H-M   'P 1'
#
loop_
_entity.id
_entity.type
_entity.pdbx_description
1 polymer ?
#
loop_
_entity_poly.entity_id
_entity_poly.type
_entity_poly.pdbx_seq_one_letter_code
_entity_poly.pdbx_strand_id
1 'polypeptide(L)'
;AILKVPNEEFYNKELQVLADKMERETYCQWEGLPKKGFPVIFHGVLGKDEREANSPSFFNVSEIDVLMMYLQKLEETKGKKGLPKLSTKDIGIITPYRKQVEKIKKALKSVKTLSQWDLKELKVGSVEEFQGQERKIIMVSTVRSSSNHIKMDKEFNIGFLSNEKRFNVALTRAKSLLIVVGNPVILRKDPVWKKFITYCVEMKGYVGFDLKDAEEEEDDFVAKLASLRIINSECPEDDASNFLQFVSPEWKNEL
;
A
#
# COMPACT_ATOMS: atom_id res chain seq x y z
N ALA A 1 9.85 0.44 14.24
CA ALA A 1 9.84 0.82 12.81
C ALA A 1 8.44 0.76 12.22
N ILE A 2 7.79 -0.42 12.16
CA ILE A 2 6.48 -0.65 11.54
C ILE A 2 5.38 0.27 12.10
N LEU A 3 5.20 0.32 13.42
CA LEU A 3 4.11 1.07 14.06
C LEU A 3 4.32 2.59 14.11
N LYS A 4 5.46 3.13 13.64
CA LYS A 4 5.78 4.56 13.81
C LYS A 4 4.72 5.46 13.18
N VAL A 5 4.41 5.24 11.91
CA VAL A 5 3.42 6.05 11.19
C VAL A 5 1.99 5.76 11.67
N PRO A 6 1.53 4.50 11.81
CA PRO A 6 0.21 4.23 12.37
C PRO A 6 -0.02 4.84 13.76
N ASN A 7 0.97 4.78 14.65
CA ASN A 7 0.86 5.34 16.00
C ASN A 7 0.68 6.86 15.99
N GLU A 8 1.37 7.56 15.08
CA GLU A 8 1.25 9.00 14.93
C GLU A 8 -0.09 9.42 14.32
N GLU A 9 -0.57 8.69 13.32
CA GLU A 9 -1.77 9.06 12.57
C GLU A 9 -3.07 8.67 13.28
N PHE A 10 -3.09 7.53 13.98
CA PHE A 10 -4.35 6.93 14.45
C PHE A 10 -4.46 6.76 15.96
N TYR A 11 -3.37 6.96 16.69
CA TYR A 11 -3.31 6.64 18.12
C TYR A 11 -2.65 7.74 18.96
N ASN A 12 -2.53 8.96 18.44
CA ASN A 12 -1.98 10.11 19.18
C ASN A 12 -0.61 9.84 19.84
N LYS A 13 0.20 8.93 19.27
CA LYS A 13 1.48 8.46 19.82
C LYS A 13 1.38 7.66 21.14
N GLU A 14 0.20 7.18 21.50
CA GLU A 14 -0.06 6.45 22.74
C GLU A 14 0.23 4.95 22.65
N LEU A 15 0.40 4.37 21.44
CA LEU A 15 0.74 2.94 21.34
C LEU A 15 2.10 2.65 21.94
N GLN A 16 2.13 1.66 22.83
CA GLN A 16 3.34 1.15 23.47
C GLN A 16 3.75 -0.20 22.88
N VAL A 17 5.05 -0.39 22.70
CA VAL A 17 5.60 -1.64 22.17
C VAL A 17 5.79 -2.63 23.31
N LEU A 18 4.92 -3.65 23.36
CA LEU A 18 4.98 -4.74 24.35
C LEU A 18 5.36 -6.10 23.74
N ALA A 19 5.49 -6.19 22.41
CA ALA A 19 5.85 -7.43 21.73
C ALA A 19 7.25 -7.91 22.15
N ASP A 20 7.44 -9.23 22.21
CA ASP A 20 8.73 -9.83 22.52
C ASP A 20 9.84 -9.30 21.58
N LYS A 21 11.01 -9.02 22.16
CA LYS A 21 12.12 -8.42 21.44
C LYS A 21 12.66 -9.36 20.36
N MET A 22 12.79 -10.65 20.65
CA MET A 22 13.30 -11.62 19.70
C MET A 22 12.33 -11.78 18.53
N GLU A 23 11.02 -11.85 18.79
CA GLU A 23 9.99 -11.96 17.74
C GLU A 23 10.00 -10.72 16.83
N ARG A 24 9.91 -9.50 17.39
CA ARG A 24 9.79 -8.28 16.58
C ARG A 24 11.09 -7.91 15.85
N GLU A 25 12.25 -8.27 16.40
CA GLU A 25 13.56 -7.92 15.79
C GLU A 25 14.12 -9.04 14.89
N THR A 26 13.40 -10.16 14.75
CA THR A 26 13.82 -11.34 13.97
C THR A 26 14.37 -10.99 12.59
N TYR A 27 13.75 -10.04 11.87
CA TYR A 27 14.14 -9.66 10.51
C TYR A 27 14.95 -8.37 10.41
N CYS A 28 15.30 -7.73 11.54
CA CYS A 28 16.07 -6.48 11.52
C CYS A 28 17.45 -6.62 10.86
N GLN A 29 18.03 -7.83 10.85
CA GLN A 29 19.32 -8.11 10.22
C GLN A 29 19.20 -8.88 8.90
N TRP A 30 17.99 -9.07 8.37
CA TRP A 30 17.78 -9.79 7.12
C TRP A 30 18.49 -9.11 5.94
N GLU A 31 19.11 -9.90 5.06
CA GLU A 31 19.92 -9.42 3.92
C GLU A 31 19.11 -8.78 2.81
N GLY A 32 17.81 -9.09 2.72
CA GLY A 32 16.91 -8.43 1.79
C GLY A 32 16.56 -6.99 2.19
N LEU A 33 16.94 -6.52 3.39
CA LEU A 33 16.67 -5.15 3.80
C LEU A 33 17.60 -4.14 3.10
N PRO A 34 17.08 -3.04 2.55
CA PRO A 34 17.89 -1.94 2.04
C PRO A 34 18.73 -1.28 3.15
N LYS A 35 18.15 -1.19 4.37
CA LYS A 35 18.83 -0.69 5.57
C LYS A 35 18.65 -1.66 6.74
N LYS A 36 19.77 -2.20 7.23
CA LYS A 36 19.81 -3.01 8.46
C LYS A 36 19.24 -2.21 9.64
N GLY A 37 18.47 -2.89 10.49
CA GLY A 37 17.76 -2.31 11.63
C GLY A 37 16.41 -1.68 11.29
N PHE A 38 16.05 -1.60 10.01
CA PHE A 38 14.78 -1.05 9.56
C PHE A 38 13.96 -2.09 8.77
N PRO A 39 13.14 -2.92 9.45
CA PRO A 39 12.40 -4.01 8.83
C PRO A 39 11.11 -3.54 8.15
N VAL A 40 11.19 -2.42 7.43
CA VAL A 40 10.11 -1.88 6.60
C VAL A 40 10.69 -1.57 5.23
N ILE A 41 10.08 -2.12 4.19
CA ILE A 41 10.43 -1.85 2.81
C ILE A 41 9.22 -1.23 2.11
N PHE A 42 9.42 -0.11 1.44
CA PHE A 42 8.51 0.35 0.39
C PHE A 42 9.20 0.17 -0.96
N HIS A 43 8.64 -0.66 -1.83
CA HIS A 43 9.14 -0.89 -3.18
C HIS A 43 8.23 -0.17 -4.18
N GLY A 44 8.72 0.93 -4.74
CA GLY A 44 8.02 1.71 -5.75
C GLY A 44 7.99 1.02 -7.11
N VAL A 45 6.80 0.84 -7.68
CA VAL A 45 6.58 0.18 -8.97
C VAL A 45 5.65 1.01 -9.85
N LEU A 46 6.12 1.43 -11.03
CA LEU A 46 5.27 2.03 -12.08
C LEU A 46 4.63 0.94 -12.95
N GLY A 47 3.78 0.13 -12.32
CA GLY A 47 3.02 -0.91 -13.01
C GLY A 47 1.80 -0.35 -13.75
N LYS A 48 0.96 -1.25 -14.24
CA LYS A 48 -0.36 -0.91 -14.78
C LYS A 48 -1.42 -1.65 -13.97
N ASP A 49 -2.45 -0.93 -13.53
CA ASP A 49 -3.64 -1.56 -12.96
C ASP A 49 -4.60 -1.97 -14.08
N GLU A 50 -4.50 -3.24 -14.45
CA GLU A 50 -5.27 -3.86 -15.52
C GLU A 50 -6.54 -4.52 -14.99
N ARG A 51 -7.49 -4.77 -15.90
CA ARG A 51 -8.76 -5.44 -15.63
C ARG A 51 -9.08 -6.41 -16.76
N GLU A 52 -9.57 -7.60 -16.42
CA GLU A 52 -10.05 -8.57 -17.44
C GLU A 52 -11.48 -8.20 -17.88
N ALA A 53 -11.82 -8.44 -19.16
CA ALA A 53 -13.12 -8.08 -19.71
C ALA A 53 -14.32 -8.68 -18.95
N ASN A 54 -14.13 -9.85 -18.34
CA ASN A 54 -15.13 -10.59 -17.57
C ASN A 54 -15.09 -10.32 -16.05
N SER A 55 -14.30 -9.35 -15.58
CA SER A 55 -14.13 -9.09 -14.15
C SER A 55 -14.10 -7.59 -13.86
N PRO A 56 -14.87 -7.07 -12.88
CA PRO A 56 -14.77 -5.67 -12.48
C PRO A 56 -13.51 -5.37 -11.63
N SER A 57 -12.76 -6.40 -11.22
CA SER A 57 -11.65 -6.27 -10.26
C SER A 57 -10.29 -6.14 -10.95
N PHE A 58 -9.41 -5.35 -10.34
CA PHE A 58 -8.12 -4.98 -10.92
C PHE A 58 -6.96 -5.84 -10.41
N PHE A 59 -5.89 -5.85 -11.19
CA PHE A 59 -4.63 -6.50 -10.85
C PHE A 59 -3.45 -5.73 -11.44
N ASN A 60 -2.26 -5.96 -10.91
CA ASN A 60 -1.02 -5.34 -11.37
C ASN A 60 0.08 -6.39 -11.37
N VAL A 61 0.50 -6.83 -12.57
CA VAL A 61 1.47 -7.91 -12.75
C VAL A 61 2.85 -7.50 -12.24
N SER A 62 3.27 -6.26 -12.48
CA SER A 62 4.56 -5.75 -12.02
C SER A 62 4.69 -5.78 -10.51
N GLU A 63 3.63 -5.45 -9.77
CA GLU A 63 3.63 -5.63 -8.31
C GLU A 63 3.72 -7.10 -7.90
N ILE A 64 3.05 -8.01 -8.62
CA ILE A 64 3.13 -9.46 -8.35
C ILE A 64 4.56 -9.98 -8.53
N ASP A 65 5.25 -9.57 -9.59
CA ASP A 65 6.63 -9.99 -9.85
C ASP A 65 7.56 -9.59 -8.70
N VAL A 66 7.40 -8.36 -8.19
CA VAL A 66 8.16 -7.87 -7.03
C VAL A 66 7.81 -8.65 -5.76
N LEU A 67 6.52 -8.96 -5.52
CA LEU A 67 6.14 -9.82 -4.41
C LEU A 67 6.82 -11.20 -4.52
N MET A 68 6.78 -11.83 -5.69
CA MET A 68 7.41 -13.13 -5.91
C MET A 68 8.92 -13.07 -5.71
N MET A 69 9.59 -12.00 -6.15
CA MET A 69 11.03 -11.78 -5.90
C MET A 69 11.34 -11.78 -4.40
N TYR A 70 10.58 -11.05 -3.58
CA TYR A 70 10.82 -11.00 -2.14
C TYR A 70 10.55 -12.33 -1.44
N LEU A 71 9.49 -13.04 -1.84
CA LEU A 71 9.21 -14.38 -1.31
C LEU A 71 10.33 -15.37 -1.60
N GLN A 72 10.89 -15.33 -2.82
CA GLN A 72 12.04 -16.15 -3.18
C GLN A 72 13.28 -15.79 -2.34
N LYS A 73 13.57 -14.49 -2.15
CA LYS A 73 14.67 -14.05 -1.28
C LYS A 73 14.48 -14.52 0.18
N LEU A 74 13.26 -14.49 0.70
CA LEU A 74 12.94 -14.98 2.05
C LEU A 74 13.16 -16.49 2.15
N GLU A 75 12.72 -17.24 1.16
CA GLU A 75 12.93 -18.68 1.07
C GLU A 75 14.41 -19.06 0.98
N GLU A 76 15.20 -18.35 0.19
CA GLU A 76 16.63 -18.60 0.00
C GLU A 76 17.49 -18.26 1.22
N THR A 77 17.01 -17.36 2.08
CA THR A 77 17.72 -16.87 3.27
C THR A 77 17.25 -17.53 4.57
N LYS A 78 16.22 -18.37 4.53
CA LYS A 78 15.72 -19.07 5.72
C LYS A 78 16.79 -19.98 6.33
N GLY A 79 16.89 -20.00 7.66
CA GLY A 79 17.87 -20.81 8.38
C GLY A 79 19.33 -20.36 8.23
N LYS A 80 19.61 -19.25 7.53
CA LYS A 80 20.95 -18.65 7.43
C LYS A 80 21.09 -17.51 8.44
N LYS A 81 22.31 -17.32 8.96
CA LYS A 81 22.72 -16.19 9.81
C LYS A 81 21.78 -15.91 11.01
N GLY A 82 21.28 -16.98 11.64
CA GLY A 82 20.40 -16.87 12.82
C GLY A 82 18.93 -16.58 12.52
N LEU A 83 18.51 -16.53 11.25
CA LEU A 83 17.10 -16.45 10.91
C LEU A 83 16.39 -17.76 11.23
N PRO A 84 15.19 -17.72 11.84
CA PRO A 84 14.43 -18.92 12.13
C PRO A 84 14.03 -19.64 10.85
N LYS A 85 13.66 -20.92 10.98
CA LYS A 85 13.02 -21.65 9.89
C LYS A 85 11.72 -20.92 9.54
N LEU A 86 11.65 -20.39 8.33
CA LEU A 86 10.47 -19.71 7.81
C LEU A 86 9.40 -20.76 7.46
N SER A 87 8.22 -20.63 8.06
CA SER A 87 7.04 -21.41 7.70
C SER A 87 6.08 -20.56 6.87
N THR A 88 5.34 -21.21 5.97
CA THR A 88 4.29 -20.59 5.14
C THR A 88 3.27 -19.81 5.95
N LYS A 89 2.88 -20.32 7.12
CA LYS A 89 1.95 -19.66 8.03
C LYS A 89 2.49 -18.38 8.66
N ASP A 90 3.79 -18.13 8.60
CA ASP A 90 4.41 -16.91 9.15
C ASP A 90 4.26 -15.70 8.22
N ILE A 91 3.78 -15.92 6.99
CA ILE A 91 3.68 -14.91 5.94
C ILE A 91 2.21 -14.64 5.62
N GLY A 92 1.87 -13.36 5.43
CA GLY A 92 0.61 -12.93 4.86
C GLY A 92 0.81 -11.95 3.72
N ILE A 93 -0.04 -12.03 2.70
CA ILE A 93 -0.08 -11.07 1.60
C ILE A 93 -1.45 -10.40 1.58
N ILE A 94 -1.47 -9.08 1.74
CA ILE A 94 -2.68 -8.27 1.79
C ILE A 94 -2.81 -7.47 0.50
N THR A 95 -3.97 -7.54 -0.13
CA THR A 95 -4.29 -6.69 -1.29
C THR A 95 -5.80 -6.47 -1.38
N PRO A 96 -6.28 -5.27 -1.75
CA PRO A 96 -7.70 -4.95 -1.66
C PRO A 96 -8.51 -5.47 -2.85
N TYR A 97 -7.86 -6.03 -3.88
CA TYR A 97 -8.53 -6.49 -5.10
C TYR A 97 -8.54 -8.01 -5.21
N ARG A 98 -9.75 -8.57 -5.36
CA ARG A 98 -9.98 -10.01 -5.53
C ARG A 98 -9.20 -10.60 -6.71
N LYS A 99 -9.08 -9.88 -7.83
CA LYS A 99 -8.33 -10.36 -8.99
C LYS A 99 -6.82 -10.40 -8.74
N GLN A 100 -6.29 -9.46 -7.98
CA GLN A 100 -4.91 -9.51 -7.52
C GLN A 100 -4.66 -10.74 -6.63
N VAL A 101 -5.58 -11.06 -5.70
CA VAL A 101 -5.50 -12.28 -4.88
C VAL A 101 -5.42 -13.54 -5.76
N GLU A 102 -6.29 -13.67 -6.77
CA GLU A 102 -6.27 -14.81 -7.70
C GLU A 102 -4.94 -14.93 -8.42
N LYS A 103 -4.41 -13.83 -8.97
CA LYS A 103 -3.16 -13.85 -9.74
C LYS A 103 -1.93 -14.09 -8.87
N ILE A 104 -1.89 -13.56 -7.64
CA ILE A 104 -0.82 -13.88 -6.67
C ILE A 104 -0.85 -15.39 -6.37
N LYS A 105 -2.02 -15.97 -6.07
CA LYS A 105 -2.16 -17.41 -5.81
C LYS A 105 -1.73 -18.26 -7.02
N LYS A 106 -1.99 -17.79 -8.24
CA LYS A 106 -1.53 -18.46 -9.47
C LYS A 106 -0.01 -18.37 -9.60
N ALA A 107 0.58 -17.19 -9.43
CA ALA A 107 2.03 -16.98 -9.52
C ALA A 107 2.81 -17.84 -8.51
N LEU A 108 2.32 -17.93 -7.27
CA LEU A 108 2.89 -18.78 -6.21
C LEU A 108 3.02 -20.25 -6.63
N LYS A 109 2.04 -20.78 -7.38
CA LYS A 109 2.06 -22.16 -7.88
C LYS A 109 3.05 -22.36 -9.03
N SER A 110 3.34 -21.29 -9.78
CA SER A 110 4.20 -21.34 -10.96
C SER A 110 5.69 -21.18 -10.62
N VAL A 111 6.03 -20.59 -9.47
CA VAL A 111 7.42 -20.39 -9.05
C VAL A 111 7.97 -21.66 -8.39
N LYS A 112 8.94 -22.30 -9.05
CA LYS A 112 9.51 -23.60 -8.62
C LYS A 112 10.12 -23.58 -7.22
N THR A 113 10.77 -22.49 -6.82
CA THR A 113 11.38 -22.35 -5.48
C THR A 113 10.33 -22.26 -4.37
N LEU A 114 9.12 -21.81 -4.70
CA LEU A 114 7.99 -21.69 -3.77
C LEU A 114 7.02 -22.88 -3.86
N SER A 115 7.26 -23.85 -4.75
CA SER A 115 6.32 -24.96 -4.98
C SER A 115 6.19 -25.92 -3.79
N GLN A 116 7.18 -25.93 -2.90
CA GLN A 116 7.20 -26.72 -1.66
C GLN A 116 6.39 -26.08 -0.54
N TRP A 117 5.91 -24.85 -0.72
CA TRP A 117 5.11 -24.15 0.27
C TRP A 117 3.69 -24.71 0.31
N ASP A 118 3.19 -24.96 1.52
CA ASP A 118 1.76 -25.19 1.70
C ASP A 118 1.00 -23.87 1.49
N LEU A 119 0.50 -23.68 0.27
CA LEU A 119 -0.27 -22.51 -0.12
C LEU A 119 -1.62 -22.41 0.60
N LYS A 120 -2.06 -23.44 1.32
CA LYS A 120 -3.24 -23.35 2.20
C LYS A 120 -2.93 -22.58 3.48
N GLU A 121 -1.69 -22.64 3.96
CA GLU A 121 -1.25 -21.91 5.15
C GLU A 121 -0.82 -20.48 4.85
N LEU A 122 -0.33 -20.20 3.64
CA LEU A 122 -0.03 -18.84 3.20
C LEU A 122 -1.34 -18.06 2.98
N LYS A 123 -1.65 -17.14 3.88
CA LYS A 123 -2.84 -16.30 3.74
C LYS A 123 -2.58 -15.22 2.68
N VAL A 124 -3.40 -15.21 1.63
CA VAL A 124 -3.48 -14.14 0.63
C VAL A 124 -4.94 -13.69 0.54
N GLY A 125 -5.21 -12.42 0.82
CA GLY A 125 -6.57 -11.91 0.93
C GLY A 125 -6.67 -10.40 1.13
N SER A 126 -7.91 -9.92 1.27
CA SER A 126 -8.19 -8.51 1.56
C SER A 126 -7.88 -8.12 3.00
N VAL A 127 -7.92 -6.82 3.29
CA VAL A 127 -7.69 -6.32 4.66
C VAL A 127 -8.70 -6.90 5.65
N GLU A 128 -9.96 -7.00 5.22
CA GLU A 128 -11.06 -7.54 6.01
C GLU A 128 -10.82 -9.02 6.36
N GLU A 129 -10.28 -9.80 5.42
CA GLU A 129 -9.90 -11.20 5.66
C GLU A 129 -8.74 -11.39 6.65
N PHE A 130 -8.00 -10.31 6.95
CA PHE A 130 -6.87 -10.27 7.88
C PHE A 130 -7.22 -9.63 9.22
N GLN A 131 -8.47 -9.22 9.44
CA GLN A 131 -8.88 -8.61 10.70
C GLN A 131 -8.62 -9.56 11.88
N GLY A 132 -7.92 -9.07 12.91
CA GLY A 132 -7.53 -9.85 14.08
C GLY A 132 -6.43 -10.90 13.85
N GLN A 133 -5.87 -10.99 12.64
CA GLN A 133 -4.82 -11.97 12.30
C GLN A 133 -3.49 -11.29 12.00
N GLU A 134 -2.46 -11.64 12.76
CA GLU A 134 -1.10 -11.14 12.54
C GLU A 134 -0.21 -12.20 11.92
N ARG A 135 0.85 -11.77 11.26
CA ARG A 135 1.89 -12.63 10.69
C ARG A 135 3.26 -12.03 10.98
N LYS A 136 4.30 -12.87 11.04
CA LYS A 136 5.67 -12.37 11.23
C LYS A 136 6.06 -11.44 10.09
N ILE A 137 5.71 -11.83 8.87
CA ILE A 137 5.95 -11.06 7.65
C ILE A 137 4.60 -10.72 7.02
N ILE A 138 4.38 -9.44 6.75
CA ILE A 138 3.28 -9.00 5.88
C ILE A 138 3.84 -8.33 4.64
N MET A 139 3.29 -8.73 3.51
CA MET A 139 3.50 -8.07 2.23
C MET A 139 2.20 -7.43 1.78
N VAL A 140 2.27 -6.20 1.27
CA VAL A 140 1.09 -5.45 0.81
C VAL A 140 1.27 -5.13 -0.66
N SER A 141 0.27 -5.42 -1.48
CA SER A 141 0.19 -4.94 -2.87
C SER A 141 -0.98 -3.98 -3.02
N THR A 142 -0.65 -2.76 -3.43
CA THR A 142 -1.63 -1.66 -3.53
C THR A 142 -2.39 -1.63 -4.85
N VAL A 143 -1.83 -2.26 -5.88
CA VAL A 143 -2.36 -2.45 -7.25
C VAL A 143 -2.47 -1.18 -8.08
N ARG A 144 -3.07 -0.12 -7.54
CA ARG A 144 -3.42 1.08 -8.30
C ARG A 144 -2.21 1.80 -8.87
N SER A 145 -2.28 2.10 -10.16
CA SER A 145 -1.23 2.82 -10.90
C SER A 145 -1.78 3.92 -11.82
N SER A 146 -3.10 4.15 -11.86
CA SER A 146 -3.75 5.17 -12.68
C SER A 146 -4.58 6.14 -11.83
N SER A 147 -4.47 7.44 -12.15
CA SER A 147 -5.28 8.50 -11.52
C SER A 147 -6.77 8.43 -11.88
N ASN A 148 -7.09 7.87 -13.04
CA ASN A 148 -8.47 7.84 -13.55
C ASN A 148 -9.39 6.96 -12.70
N HIS A 149 -8.83 5.96 -12.03
CA HIS A 149 -9.58 5.06 -11.17
C HIS A 149 -9.68 5.55 -9.72
N ILE A 150 -8.95 6.61 -9.33
CA ILE A 150 -8.95 7.13 -7.96
C ILE A 150 -10.32 7.72 -7.59
N LYS A 151 -10.98 8.44 -8.50
CA LYS A 151 -12.31 9.03 -8.24
C LYS A 151 -13.32 7.94 -7.91
N MET A 152 -13.35 6.89 -8.73
CA MET A 152 -14.22 5.72 -8.53
C MET A 152 -13.88 5.01 -7.21
N ASP A 153 -12.59 4.78 -6.93
CA ASP A 153 -12.16 4.15 -5.68
C ASP A 153 -12.59 4.95 -4.44
N LYS A 154 -12.53 6.28 -4.50
CA LYS A 154 -12.97 7.15 -3.41
C LYS A 154 -14.49 7.09 -3.22
N GLU A 155 -15.24 7.13 -4.32
CA GLU A 155 -16.72 7.07 -4.31
C GLU A 155 -17.22 5.74 -3.74
N PHE A 156 -16.63 4.62 -4.16
CA PHE A 156 -17.01 3.28 -3.72
C PHE A 156 -16.22 2.78 -2.50
N ASN A 157 -15.34 3.61 -1.94
CA ASN A 157 -14.46 3.27 -0.84
C ASN A 157 -13.68 1.94 -1.08
N ILE A 158 -13.09 1.80 -2.26
CA ILE A 158 -12.33 0.63 -2.73
C ILE A 158 -10.83 0.92 -2.67
N GLY A 159 -10.03 -0.08 -2.31
CA GLY A 159 -8.58 0.04 -2.30
C GLY A 159 -8.02 0.57 -0.99
N PHE A 160 -6.76 1.02 -1.04
CA PHE A 160 -6.05 1.65 0.07
C PHE A 160 -6.03 3.18 0.02
N LEU A 161 -6.24 3.77 -1.16
CA LEU A 161 -6.29 5.21 -1.35
C LEU A 161 -7.56 5.76 -0.70
N SER A 162 -7.46 6.84 0.09
CA SER A 162 -8.59 7.46 0.79
C SER A 162 -9.30 6.57 1.83
N ASN A 163 -8.73 5.41 2.22
CA ASN A 163 -9.23 4.57 3.30
C ASN A 163 -8.15 4.33 4.36
N GLU A 164 -8.08 5.25 5.30
CA GLU A 164 -7.12 5.26 6.41
C GLU A 164 -7.23 4.03 7.31
N LYS A 165 -8.45 3.52 7.52
CA LYS A 165 -8.68 2.30 8.32
C LYS A 165 -8.00 1.10 7.68
N ARG A 166 -8.12 0.94 6.36
CA ARG A 166 -7.47 -0.16 5.63
C ARG A 166 -5.96 -0.04 5.64
N PHE A 167 -5.43 1.18 5.50
CA PHE A 167 -4.01 1.46 5.67
C PHE A 167 -3.54 1.00 7.06
N ASN A 168 -4.18 1.48 8.13
CA ASN A 168 -3.79 1.15 9.50
C ASN A 168 -3.83 -0.36 9.76
N VAL A 169 -4.93 -1.02 9.39
CA VAL A 169 -5.07 -2.47 9.59
C VAL A 169 -3.98 -3.22 8.84
N ALA A 170 -3.77 -2.94 7.54
CA ALA A 170 -2.81 -3.68 6.73
C ALA A 170 -1.37 -3.55 7.25
N LEU A 171 -0.92 -2.33 7.60
CA LEU A 171 0.44 -2.10 8.10
C LEU A 171 0.66 -2.72 9.49
N THR A 172 -0.35 -2.71 10.35
CA THR A 172 -0.26 -3.24 11.72
C THR A 172 -0.38 -4.76 11.80
N ARG A 173 -0.61 -5.47 10.69
CA ARG A 173 -0.65 -6.95 10.69
C ARG A 173 0.75 -7.59 10.80
N ALA A 174 1.82 -6.83 10.50
CA ALA A 174 3.20 -7.33 10.52
C ALA A 174 3.82 -7.23 11.91
N LYS A 175 4.40 -8.33 12.39
CA LYS A 175 5.14 -8.36 13.65
C LYS A 175 6.62 -8.03 13.50
N SER A 176 7.26 -8.54 12.44
CA SER A 176 8.73 -8.56 12.34
C SER A 176 9.25 -7.96 11.03
N LEU A 177 8.48 -8.02 9.94
CA LEU A 177 8.86 -7.46 8.63
C LEU A 177 7.62 -7.01 7.86
N LEU A 178 7.66 -5.78 7.35
CA LEU A 178 6.65 -5.23 6.46
C LEU A 178 7.27 -4.91 5.10
N ILE A 179 6.67 -5.40 4.03
CA ILE A 179 7.05 -5.06 2.65
C ILE A 179 5.82 -4.51 1.95
N VAL A 180 5.85 -3.27 1.49
CA VAL A 180 4.78 -2.66 0.71
C VAL A 180 5.26 -2.50 -0.73
N VAL A 181 4.45 -2.93 -1.69
CA VAL A 181 4.70 -2.80 -3.12
C VAL A 181 3.56 -1.98 -3.71
N GLY A 182 3.91 -0.90 -4.42
CA GLY A 182 2.90 0.00 -4.96
C GLY A 182 3.45 1.12 -5.81
N ASN A 183 2.57 1.81 -6.52
CA ASN A 183 2.92 2.99 -7.30
C ASN A 183 3.05 4.22 -6.38
N PRO A 184 4.27 4.74 -6.16
CA PRO A 184 4.48 5.84 -5.22
C PRO A 184 3.85 7.16 -5.70
N VAL A 185 3.79 7.41 -7.00
CA VAL A 185 3.23 8.64 -7.59
C VAL A 185 1.74 8.73 -7.28
N ILE A 186 1.03 7.62 -7.46
CA ILE A 186 -0.40 7.53 -7.15
C ILE A 186 -0.65 7.57 -5.65
N LEU A 187 0.14 6.83 -4.86
CA LEU A 187 -0.04 6.74 -3.41
C LEU A 187 0.27 8.07 -2.69
N ARG A 188 1.26 8.85 -3.14
CA ARG A 188 1.60 10.16 -2.53
C ARG A 188 0.49 11.22 -2.66
N LYS A 189 -0.56 10.97 -3.46
CA LYS A 189 -1.76 11.83 -3.51
C LYS A 189 -2.62 11.72 -2.26
N ASP A 190 -2.49 10.63 -1.51
CA ASP A 190 -3.11 10.45 -0.21
C ASP A 190 -2.14 10.91 0.90
N PRO A 191 -2.57 11.78 1.84
CA PRO A 191 -1.67 12.34 2.85
C PRO A 191 -1.01 11.30 3.76
N VAL A 192 -1.74 10.25 4.16
CA VAL A 192 -1.24 9.21 5.06
C VAL A 192 -0.19 8.35 4.34
N TRP A 193 -0.49 7.95 3.09
CA TRP A 193 0.48 7.26 2.25
C TRP A 193 1.71 8.11 1.95
N LYS A 194 1.54 9.40 1.65
CA LYS A 194 2.66 10.34 1.44
C LYS A 194 3.57 10.38 2.66
N LYS A 195 3.00 10.47 3.87
CA LYS A 195 3.77 10.45 5.12
C LYS A 195 4.52 9.13 5.30
N PHE A 196 3.86 8.00 5.04
CA PHE A 196 4.49 6.67 5.13
C PHE A 196 5.66 6.50 4.15
N ILE A 197 5.48 6.89 2.90
CA ILE A 197 6.53 6.80 1.86
C ILE A 197 7.70 7.72 2.23
N THR A 198 7.42 8.95 2.68
CA THR A 198 8.45 9.90 3.13
C THR A 198 9.28 9.31 4.28
N TYR A 199 8.63 8.74 5.28
CA TYR A 199 9.31 8.04 6.38
C TYR A 199 10.19 6.87 5.89
N CYS A 200 9.72 6.10 4.90
CA CYS A 200 10.53 5.03 4.31
C CYS A 200 11.76 5.56 3.56
N VAL A 201 11.66 6.71 2.89
CA VAL A 201 12.79 7.38 2.23
C VAL A 201 13.81 7.86 3.26
N GLU A 202 13.37 8.60 4.28
CA GLU A 202 14.23 9.13 5.36
C GLU A 202 15.00 8.02 6.08
N MET A 203 14.33 6.91 6.37
CA MET A 203 14.92 5.75 7.06
C MET A 203 15.69 4.80 6.13
N LYS A 204 15.82 5.14 4.83
CA LYS A 204 16.50 4.34 3.81
C LYS A 204 15.89 2.94 3.61
N GLY A 205 14.57 2.81 3.80
CA GLY A 205 13.78 1.61 3.50
C GLY A 205 13.02 1.66 2.16
N TYR A 206 13.11 2.76 1.43
CA TYR A 206 12.53 2.89 0.08
C TYR A 206 13.48 2.33 -0.99
N VAL A 207 12.93 1.61 -1.97
CA VAL A 207 13.63 1.08 -3.17
C VAL A 207 12.68 1.04 -4.38
N GLY A 208 13.20 0.72 -5.56
CA GLY A 208 12.42 0.59 -6.80
C GLY A 208 12.53 1.84 -7.65
N PHE A 209 11.38 2.33 -8.14
CA PHE A 209 11.27 3.55 -8.94
C PHE A 209 11.88 4.79 -8.26
N ASP A 210 12.66 5.60 -8.97
CA ASP A 210 13.22 6.85 -8.40
C ASP A 210 12.13 7.93 -8.33
N LEU A 211 11.93 8.51 -7.14
CA LEU A 211 10.91 9.54 -6.94
C LEU A 211 11.23 10.85 -7.67
N LYS A 212 12.50 11.09 -7.99
CA LYS A 212 12.91 12.29 -8.74
C LYS A 212 12.30 12.30 -10.14
N ASP A 213 12.25 11.13 -10.78
CA ASP A 213 11.68 10.95 -12.12
C ASP A 213 10.18 11.33 -12.14
N ALA A 214 9.47 11.18 -11.02
CA ALA A 214 8.06 11.58 -10.92
C ALA A 214 7.85 13.08 -10.67
N GLU A 215 8.80 13.75 -10.01
CA GLU A 215 8.73 15.21 -9.82
C GLU A 215 8.93 15.92 -11.16
N GLU A 216 9.81 15.39 -12.02
CA GLU A 216 9.98 15.87 -13.40
C GLU A 216 8.71 15.66 -14.26
N GLU A 217 8.01 14.52 -14.12
CA GLU A 217 6.74 14.26 -14.83
C GLU A 217 5.59 15.15 -14.33
N GLU A 218 5.49 15.39 -13.02
CA GLU A 218 4.48 16.30 -12.46
C GLU A 218 4.72 17.74 -12.92
N ASP A 219 5.98 18.20 -12.92
CA ASP A 219 6.36 19.53 -13.40
C ASP A 219 6.08 19.68 -14.91
N ASP A 220 6.38 18.67 -15.73
CA ASP A 220 6.05 18.68 -17.17
C ASP A 220 4.53 18.67 -17.40
N PHE A 221 3.78 17.88 -16.63
CA PHE A 221 2.32 17.87 -16.71
C PHE A 221 1.68 19.20 -16.28
N VAL A 222 2.18 19.82 -15.21
CA VAL A 222 1.75 21.15 -14.75
C VAL A 222 2.11 22.21 -15.78
N ALA A 223 3.33 22.18 -16.35
CA ALA A 223 3.74 23.07 -17.43
C ALA A 223 2.85 22.90 -18.67
N LYS A 224 2.49 21.67 -19.02
CA LYS A 224 1.60 21.35 -20.14
C LYS A 224 0.17 21.81 -19.88
N LEU A 225 -0.36 21.65 -18.67
CA LEU A 225 -1.66 22.20 -18.26
C LEU A 225 -1.66 23.74 -18.28
N ALA A 226 -0.60 24.38 -17.80
CA ALA A 226 -0.43 25.83 -17.87
C ALA A 226 -0.37 26.34 -19.32
N SER A 227 0.28 25.58 -20.21
CA SER A 227 0.36 25.88 -21.64
C SER A 227 -0.99 25.75 -22.36
N LEU A 228 -1.91 24.91 -21.86
CA LEU A 228 -3.25 24.68 -22.41
C LEU A 228 -4.27 25.78 -22.04
N ARG A 229 -3.89 26.83 -21.29
CA ARG A 229 -4.73 27.99 -20.93
C ARG A 229 -6.18 27.61 -20.55
N ILE A 230 -6.36 26.74 -19.55
CA ILE A 230 -7.65 26.57 -18.87
C ILE A 230 -7.64 27.32 -17.53
N ILE A 231 -7.19 28.58 -17.53
CA ILE A 231 -7.50 29.56 -16.49
C ILE A 231 -7.54 30.92 -17.18
N ASN A 232 -8.76 31.34 -17.54
CA ASN A 232 -9.29 32.71 -17.53
C ASN A 232 -10.54 32.73 -18.41
N SER A 233 -11.69 32.38 -17.83
CA SER A 233 -12.91 33.09 -18.16
C SER A 233 -13.31 33.85 -16.92
N GLU A 234 -13.12 35.16 -16.95
CA GLU A 234 -13.79 36.10 -16.05
C GLU A 234 -15.29 35.78 -16.08
N CYS A 235 -15.87 35.43 -14.94
CA CYS A 235 -17.31 35.52 -14.77
C CYS A 235 -17.66 37.01 -14.84
N PRO A 236 -18.64 37.44 -15.66
CA PRO A 236 -19.13 38.80 -15.57
C PRO A 236 -19.76 39.00 -14.20
N GLU A 237 -19.37 40.07 -13.51
CA GLU A 237 -20.17 40.64 -12.43
C GLU A 237 -21.46 41.16 -13.04
N ASP A 238 -22.57 40.44 -12.83
CA ASP A 238 -23.91 41.00 -13.03
C ASP A 238 -24.82 40.57 -11.86
N ASP A 239 -25.17 41.60 -11.09
CA ASP A 239 -26.35 41.78 -10.26
C ASP A 239 -26.75 40.73 -9.22
N ALA A 240 -26.44 41.08 -7.98
CA ALA A 240 -27.19 40.68 -6.81
C ALA A 240 -28.67 41.12 -6.94
N SER A 241 -29.56 40.20 -7.33
CA SER A 241 -30.93 40.18 -6.82
C SER A 241 -31.63 38.84 -7.08
N ASN A 242 -32.28 38.34 -6.03
CA ASN A 242 -33.28 37.27 -6.01
C ASN A 242 -32.79 35.84 -6.30
N PHE A 243 -32.54 35.07 -5.23
CA PHE A 243 -33.27 33.82 -4.89
C PHE A 243 -32.70 33.26 -3.57
N LEU A 244 -32.97 33.96 -2.47
CA LEU A 244 -33.07 33.29 -1.16
C LEU A 244 -34.36 32.48 -1.18
N GLN A 245 -34.28 31.15 -1.13
CA GLN A 245 -35.29 30.30 -0.48
C GLN A 245 -34.79 28.83 -0.41
N PHE A 246 -34.53 28.36 0.83
CA PHE A 246 -34.85 27.02 1.37
C PHE A 246 -34.16 25.78 0.71
N VAL A 247 -33.58 24.78 1.39
CA VAL A 247 -33.67 24.19 2.74
C VAL A 247 -32.37 23.40 3.00
N SER A 248 -31.81 23.46 4.21
CA SER A 248 -30.77 22.54 4.70
C SER A 248 -31.36 21.18 5.12
N PRO A 249 -30.79 20.01 4.75
CA PRO A 249 -31.32 18.73 5.21
C PRO A 249 -30.99 18.44 6.68
N GLU A 250 -32.04 18.33 7.51
CA GLU A 250 -32.05 18.01 8.94
C GLU A 250 -31.86 16.51 9.23
N TRP A 251 -30.65 15.97 9.17
CA TRP A 251 -30.41 14.64 9.78
C TRP A 251 -29.09 14.49 10.53
N LYS A 252 -28.37 15.60 10.80
CA LYS A 252 -27.35 15.62 11.84
C LYS A 252 -27.95 16.15 13.13
N ASN A 253 -28.64 15.28 13.85
CA ASN A 253 -28.71 15.21 15.31
C ASN A 253 -29.75 14.17 15.69
N GLU A 254 -29.30 12.95 15.98
CA GLU A 254 -29.94 12.12 16.99
C GLU A 254 -28.90 11.11 17.53
N LEU A 255 -28.81 11.12 18.86
CA LEU A 255 -28.06 10.33 19.84
C LEU A 255 -27.42 9.00 19.41
#